data_AF-A0A920APP3-F1
#
_entry.id   AF-A0A920APP3-F1
#
_cell.length_a   1.000
_cell.length_b   1.000
_cell.length_c   1.000
_cell.angle_alpha   90.00
_cell.angle_beta   90.00
_cell.angle_gamma   90.00
#
_symmetry.space_group_name_H-M   'P 1'
#
loop_
_entity.id
_entity.type
_entity.pdbx_description
1 polymer ?
#
loop_
_entity_poly.entity_id
_entity_poly.type
_entity_poly.pdbx_seq_one_letter_code
_entity_poly.pdbx_strand_id
1 'polypeptide(L)'
;MKIIADQRLTKLIEVNKDLQKQKNDIESKNRRLKELNETISETNSQKMNFYTNISHELRTPLTVILSPIKELLLNFDLPETARQKIALIYKSSTRLQELVDQLLQFRTMESGNLKLNPTEGDIILLLKKSAIIL
;
A
#
# COMPACT_ATOMS: atom_id res chain seq x y z
N MET A 1 27.15 -62.35 16.77
CA MET A 1 27.65 -61.15 16.05
C MET A 1 26.93 -60.90 14.72
N LYS A 2 26.75 -61.89 13.83
CA LYS A 2 26.10 -61.71 12.50
C LYS A 2 24.64 -61.19 12.55
N ILE A 3 23.81 -61.70 13.47
CA ILE A 3 22.38 -61.33 13.60
C ILE A 3 22.18 -59.84 13.98
N ILE A 4 23.07 -59.30 14.82
CA ILE A 4 23.01 -57.90 15.26
C ILE A 4 23.38 -56.95 14.12
N ALA A 5 24.31 -57.36 13.24
CA ALA A 5 24.70 -56.58 12.06
C ALA A 5 23.57 -56.50 11.03
N ASP A 6 22.85 -57.61 10.79
CA ASP A 6 21.70 -57.65 9.89
C ASP A 6 20.53 -56.77 10.40
N GLN A 7 20.21 -56.84 11.70
CA GLN A 7 19.16 -55.98 12.27
C GLN A 7 19.48 -54.48 12.15
N ARG A 8 20.75 -54.10 12.33
CA ARG A 8 21.20 -52.72 12.11
C ARG A 8 21.08 -52.31 10.64
N LEU A 9 21.44 -53.21 9.72
CA LEU A 9 21.34 -52.95 8.28
C LEU A 9 19.89 -52.73 7.85
N THR A 10 18.95 -53.57 8.32
CA THR A 10 17.52 -53.41 8.04
C THR A 10 17.01 -52.06 8.54
N LYS A 11 17.35 -51.69 9.78
CA LYS A 11 16.93 -50.41 10.37
C LYS A 11 17.50 -49.20 9.64
N LEU A 12 18.76 -49.28 9.18
CA LEU A 12 19.39 -48.22 8.39
C LEU A 12 18.69 -48.00 7.04
N ILE A 13 18.29 -49.09 6.37
CA ILE A 13 17.56 -49.04 5.10
C ILE A 13 16.18 -48.40 5.28
N GLU A 14 15.48 -48.76 6.36
CA GLU A 14 14.18 -48.18 6.71
C GLU A 14 14.27 -46.67 6.96
N VAL A 15 15.23 -46.25 7.80
CA VAL A 15 15.49 -44.82 8.07
C VAL A 15 15.87 -44.06 6.79
N ASN A 16 16.66 -44.67 5.90
CA ASN A 16 17.05 -44.02 4.64
C ASN A 16 15.85 -43.83 3.70
N LYS A 17 14.96 -44.83 3.62
CA LYS A 17 13.69 -44.71 2.88
C LYS A 17 12.81 -43.60 3.43
N ASP A 18 12.69 -43.49 4.75
CA ASP A 18 11.92 -42.43 5.41
C ASP A 18 12.52 -41.05 5.16
N LEU A 19 13.84 -40.91 5.25
CA LEU A 19 14.55 -39.68 4.92
C LEU A 19 14.32 -39.27 3.46
N GLN A 20 14.38 -40.22 2.53
CA GLN A 20 14.11 -39.96 1.11
C GLN A 20 12.67 -39.47 0.90
N LYS A 21 11.72 -40.08 1.60
CA LYS A 21 10.31 -39.66 1.56
C LYS A 21 10.12 -38.25 2.12
N GLN A 22 10.74 -37.94 3.27
CA GLN A 22 10.68 -36.60 3.88
C GLN A 22 11.32 -35.54 2.98
N LYS A 23 12.46 -35.85 2.35
CA LYS A 23 13.13 -34.96 1.40
C LYS A 23 12.20 -34.59 0.25
N ASN A 24 11.57 -35.58 -0.37
CA ASN A 24 10.64 -35.36 -1.48
C ASN A 24 9.40 -34.53 -1.05
N ASP A 25 8.88 -34.77 0.16
CA ASP A 25 7.76 -33.99 0.71
C ASP A 25 8.16 -32.53 0.94
N ILE A 26 9.33 -32.27 1.51
CA ILE A 26 9.88 -30.92 1.69
C ILE A 26 10.08 -30.21 0.34
N GLU A 27 10.63 -30.89 -0.65
CA GLU A 27 10.82 -30.33 -2.00
C GLU A 27 9.48 -29.94 -2.63
N SER A 28 8.45 -30.79 -2.48
CA SER A 28 7.10 -30.50 -2.98
C SER A 28 6.45 -29.31 -2.26
N LYS A 29 6.61 -29.21 -0.94
CA LYS A 29 6.11 -28.10 -0.13
C LYS A 29 6.82 -26.80 -0.47
N ASN A 30 8.14 -26.83 -0.64
CA ASN A 30 8.92 -25.66 -1.04
C ASN A 30 8.51 -25.15 -2.42
N ARG A 31 8.28 -26.05 -3.38
CA ARG A 31 7.75 -25.67 -4.70
C ARG A 31 6.39 -25.00 -4.57
N ARG A 32 5.47 -25.57 -3.80
CA ARG A 32 4.13 -25.00 -3.57
C ARG A 32 4.17 -23.65 -2.85
N LEU A 33 5.08 -23.49 -1.87
CA LEU A 33 5.30 -22.21 -1.20
C LEU A 33 5.81 -21.15 -2.16
N LYS A 34 6.72 -21.52 -3.07
CA LYS A 34 7.23 -20.61 -4.10
C LYS A 34 6.11 -20.16 -5.05
N GLU A 35 5.32 -21.11 -5.58
CA GLU A 35 4.18 -20.81 -6.46
C GLU A 35 3.13 -19.92 -5.75
N LEU A 36 2.86 -20.17 -4.46
CA LEU A 36 1.96 -19.34 -3.67
C LEU A 36 2.52 -17.92 -3.45
N ASN A 37 3.80 -17.79 -3.15
CA ASN A 37 4.46 -16.49 -3.00
C ASN A 37 4.44 -15.68 -4.31
N GLU A 38 4.69 -16.32 -5.44
CA GLU A 38 4.59 -15.69 -6.77
C GLU A 38 3.16 -15.19 -7.02
N THR A 39 2.15 -16.03 -6.75
CA THR A 39 0.72 -15.67 -6.88
C THR A 39 0.35 -14.49 -5.97
N ILE A 40 0.82 -14.48 -4.72
CA ILE A 40 0.59 -13.39 -3.77
C ILE A 40 1.24 -12.10 -4.28
N SER A 41 2.48 -12.19 -4.78
CA SER A 41 3.21 -11.04 -5.31
C SER A 41 2.50 -10.43 -6.53
N GLU A 42 2.04 -11.26 -7.46
CA GLU A 42 1.27 -10.82 -8.63
C GLU A 42 -0.04 -10.15 -8.22
N THR A 43 -0.79 -10.78 -7.32
CA THR A 43 -2.06 -10.23 -6.80
C THR A 43 -1.83 -8.89 -6.11
N ASN A 44 -0.75 -8.77 -5.31
CA ASN A 44 -0.41 -7.53 -4.64
C ASN A 44 -0.05 -6.43 -5.65
N SER A 45 0.73 -6.75 -6.69
CA SER A 45 1.07 -5.82 -7.77
C SER A 45 -0.18 -5.31 -8.50
N GLN A 46 -1.11 -6.20 -8.84
CA GLN A 46 -2.38 -5.82 -9.47
C GLN A 46 -3.21 -4.88 -8.57
N LYS A 47 -3.28 -5.19 -7.27
CA LYS A 47 -3.98 -4.35 -6.28
C LYS A 47 -3.35 -2.95 -6.18
N MET A 48 -2.02 -2.85 -6.21
CA MET A 48 -1.32 -1.56 -6.17
C MET A 48 -1.54 -0.73 -7.45
N ASN A 49 -1.57 -1.39 -8.61
CA ASN A 49 -1.88 -0.72 -9.88
C ASN A 49 -3.33 -0.21 -9.89
N PHE A 50 -4.28 -1.00 -9.40
CA PHE A 50 -5.66 -0.59 -9.26
C PHE A 50 -5.80 0.68 -8.40
N TYR A 51 -5.18 0.72 -7.22
CA TYR A 51 -5.23 1.92 -6.37
C TYR A 51 -4.57 3.14 -7.02
N THR A 52 -3.47 2.94 -7.74
CA THR A 52 -2.79 4.03 -8.46
C THR A 52 -3.71 4.63 -9.52
N ASN A 53 -4.31 3.78 -10.36
CA ASN A 53 -5.18 4.22 -11.46
C ASN A 53 -6.41 4.95 -10.93
N ILE A 54 -7.13 4.36 -9.97
CA ILE A 54 -8.32 4.99 -9.38
C ILE A 54 -7.97 6.33 -8.71
N SER A 55 -6.83 6.41 -8.00
CA SER A 55 -6.43 7.68 -7.37
C SER A 55 -6.20 8.78 -8.41
N HIS A 56 -5.55 8.48 -9.53
CA HIS A 56 -5.33 9.44 -10.62
C HIS A 56 -6.64 9.85 -11.31
N GLU A 57 -7.50 8.89 -11.60
CA GLU A 57 -8.82 9.11 -12.22
C GLU A 57 -9.75 9.94 -11.33
N LEU A 58 -9.63 9.83 -10.00
CA LEU A 58 -10.40 10.66 -9.05
C LEU A 58 -9.79 12.05 -8.84
N ARG A 59 -8.46 12.16 -8.78
CA ARG A 59 -7.78 13.45 -8.52
C ARG A 59 -8.04 14.46 -9.63
N THR A 60 -8.04 14.03 -10.89
CA THR A 60 -8.23 14.91 -12.05
C THR A 60 -9.58 15.65 -12.04
N PRO A 61 -10.74 14.97 -11.99
CA PRO A 61 -12.04 15.63 -11.92
C PRO A 61 -12.21 16.43 -10.63
N LEU A 62 -11.67 15.97 -9.49
CA LEU A 62 -11.70 16.74 -8.24
C LEU A 62 -10.95 18.06 -8.35
N THR A 63 -9.79 18.07 -9.00
CA THR A 63 -9.00 19.28 -9.22
C THR A 63 -9.77 20.26 -10.11
N VAL A 64 -10.40 19.75 -11.17
CA VAL A 64 -11.24 20.55 -12.08
C VAL A 64 -12.46 21.15 -11.36
N ILE A 65 -13.06 20.42 -10.42
CA ILE A 65 -14.19 20.91 -9.61
C ILE A 65 -13.74 21.94 -8.56
N LEU A 66 -12.60 21.70 -7.90
CA LEU A 66 -12.11 22.55 -6.81
C LEU A 66 -11.67 23.94 -7.30
N SER A 67 -11.10 24.03 -8.50
CA SER A 67 -10.61 25.30 -9.06
C SER A 67 -11.68 26.40 -9.13
N PRO A 68 -12.83 26.20 -9.82
CA PRO A 68 -13.88 27.23 -9.89
C PRO A 68 -14.53 27.50 -8.54
N ILE A 69 -14.67 26.48 -7.67
CA ILE A 69 -15.21 26.69 -6.32
C ILE A 69 -14.31 27.63 -5.52
N LYS A 70 -12.99 27.43 -5.61
CA LYS A 70 -12.00 28.29 -4.94
C LYS A 70 -12.03 29.71 -5.51
N GLU A 71 -12.14 29.85 -6.83
CA GLU A 71 -12.26 31.14 -7.49
C GLU A 71 -13.51 31.91 -7.02
N LEU A 72 -14.67 31.24 -6.95
CA LEU A 72 -15.92 31.81 -6.46
C LEU A 72 -15.82 32.33 -5.03
N LEU A 73 -15.13 31.60 -4.13
CA LEU A 73 -14.99 32.00 -2.73
C LEU A 73 -14.02 33.18 -2.51
N LEU A 74 -12.99 33.29 -3.36
CA LEU A 74 -11.92 34.28 -3.22
C LEU A 74 -12.17 35.57 -3.99
N ASN A 75 -12.74 35.48 -5.20
CA ASN A 75 -12.74 36.59 -6.16
C ASN A 75 -14.12 37.23 -6.37
N PHE A 76 -15.19 36.65 -5.81
CA PHE A 76 -16.55 37.14 -5.99
C PHE A 76 -17.19 37.53 -4.66
N ASP A 77 -17.94 38.63 -4.69
CA ASP A 77 -18.82 38.99 -3.58
C ASP A 77 -20.15 38.23 -3.74
N LEU A 78 -20.40 37.31 -2.82
CA LEU A 78 -21.49 36.35 -2.88
C LEU A 78 -22.45 36.64 -1.73
N PRO A 79 -23.78 36.51 -1.94
CA PRO A 79 -24.72 36.50 -0.83
C PRO A 79 -24.30 35.47 0.23
N GLU A 80 -24.43 35.83 1.51
CA GLU A 80 -23.94 35.01 2.63
C GLU A 80 -24.40 33.54 2.56
N THR A 81 -25.67 33.32 2.19
CA THR A 81 -26.24 31.98 2.03
C THR A 81 -25.59 31.16 0.91
N ALA A 82 -25.18 31.81 -0.20
CA ALA A 82 -24.46 31.16 -1.28
C ALA A 82 -23.00 30.88 -0.88
N ARG A 83 -22.35 31.85 -0.23
CA ARG A 83 -20.98 31.70 0.31
C ARG A 83 -20.89 30.50 1.25
N GLN A 84 -21.82 30.35 2.18
CA GLN A 84 -21.87 29.21 3.12
C GLN A 84 -22.01 27.86 2.42
N LYS A 85 -22.90 27.76 1.42
CA LYS A 85 -23.09 26.52 0.65
C LYS A 85 -21.85 26.16 -0.16
N ILE A 86 -21.26 27.12 -0.85
CA ILE A 86 -20.05 26.91 -1.66
C ILE A 86 -18.87 26.53 -0.76
N ALA A 87 -18.74 27.14 0.42
CA ALA A 87 -17.71 26.78 1.40
C ALA A 87 -17.87 25.34 1.91
N LEU A 88 -19.10 24.86 2.11
CA LEU A 88 -19.36 23.46 2.48
C LEU A 88 -18.95 22.48 1.37
N ILE A 89 -19.27 22.80 0.12
CA ILE A 89 -18.86 22.00 -1.05
C ILE A 89 -17.33 21.98 -1.13
N TYR A 90 -16.67 23.15 -1.03
CA TYR A 90 -15.21 23.25 -1.01
C TYR A 90 -14.58 22.35 0.05
N LYS A 91 -15.03 22.48 1.31
CA LYS A 91 -14.54 21.67 2.43
C LYS A 91 -14.70 20.16 2.17
N SER A 92 -15.85 19.75 1.63
CA SER A 92 -16.14 18.35 1.35
C SER A 92 -15.28 17.80 0.21
N SER A 93 -15.11 18.57 -0.86
CA SER A 93 -14.25 18.22 -1.99
C SER A 93 -12.77 18.17 -1.61
N THR A 94 -12.29 19.11 -0.80
CA THR A 94 -10.92 19.08 -0.26
C THR A 94 -10.70 17.87 0.62
N ARG A 95 -11.66 17.54 1.49
CA ARG A 95 -11.58 16.33 2.31
C ARG A 95 -11.49 15.06 1.46
N LEU A 96 -12.24 14.99 0.36
CA LEU A 96 -12.16 13.85 -0.54
C LEU A 96 -10.80 13.79 -1.25
N GLN A 97 -10.25 14.93 -1.67
CA GLN A 97 -8.90 15.01 -2.23
C GLN A 97 -7.83 14.49 -1.25
N GLU A 98 -7.90 14.88 0.02
CA GLU A 98 -7.01 14.37 1.07
C GLU A 98 -7.10 12.85 1.22
N LEU A 99 -8.31 12.29 1.19
CA LEU A 99 -8.51 10.84 1.30
C LEU A 99 -7.92 10.10 0.10
N VAL A 100 -8.06 10.63 -1.11
CA VAL A 100 -7.43 10.09 -2.33
C VAL A 100 -5.91 10.16 -2.22
N ASP A 101 -5.37 11.26 -1.70
CA ASP A 101 -3.92 11.43 -1.51
C ASP A 101 -3.36 10.47 -0.44
N GLN A 102 -4.12 10.23 0.64
CA GLN A 102 -3.77 9.25 1.68
C GLN A 102 -3.77 7.81 1.13
N LEU A 103 -4.70 7.48 0.26
CA LEU A 103 -4.73 6.17 -0.41
C LEU A 103 -3.46 5.93 -1.24
N LEU A 104 -2.97 6.96 -1.95
CA LEU A 104 -1.73 6.87 -2.72
C LEU A 104 -0.48 6.77 -1.82
N GLN A 105 -0.47 7.49 -0.69
CA GLN A 105 0.60 7.39 0.31
C GLN A 105 0.67 5.98 0.92
N PHE A 106 -0.48 5.38 1.23
CA PHE A 106 -0.56 4.00 1.71
C PHE A 106 0.09 3.00 0.74
N ARG A 107 -0.19 3.12 -0.57
CA ARG A 107 0.47 2.30 -1.62
C ARG A 107 1.99 2.48 -1.61
N THR A 108 2.47 3.71 -1.45
CA THR A 108 3.91 3.99 -1.41
C THR A 108 4.57 3.32 -0.20
N MET A 109 3.90 3.34 0.95
CA MET A 109 4.34 2.67 2.17
C MET A 109 4.39 1.14 2.02
N GLU A 110 3.32 0.52 1.50
CA GLU A 110 3.22 -0.93 1.28
C GLU A 110 4.28 -1.44 0.28
N SER A 111 4.66 -0.64 -0.70
CA SER A 111 5.71 -1.01 -1.66
C SER A 111 7.13 -0.94 -1.09
N GLY A 112 7.31 -0.54 0.18
CA GLY A 112 8.62 -0.37 0.82
C GLY A 112 9.46 0.79 0.26
N ASN A 113 8.91 1.60 -0.64
CA ASN A 113 9.61 2.68 -1.34
C ASN A 113 9.57 4.02 -0.60
N LEU A 114 9.25 4.04 0.70
CA LEU A 114 9.27 5.26 1.50
C LEU A 114 10.73 5.65 1.79
N LYS A 115 11.35 6.38 0.87
CA LYS A 115 12.68 6.95 1.08
C LYS A 115 12.55 8.22 1.92
N LEU A 116 12.96 8.15 3.18
CA LEU A 116 13.14 9.34 4.02
C LEU A 116 14.29 10.17 3.45
N ASN A 117 14.01 11.43 3.12
CA ASN A 117 15.02 12.39 2.70
C ASN A 117 15.12 13.49 3.76
N PRO A 118 15.90 13.27 4.84
CA PRO A 118 16.02 14.25 5.92
C PRO A 118 16.72 15.51 5.39
N THR A 119 16.10 16.66 5.66
CA THR A 119 16.65 17.98 5.33
C THR A 119 16.61 18.86 6.56
N GLU A 120 17.62 19.71 6.78
CA GLU A 120 17.51 20.78 7.76
C GLU A 120 16.36 21.71 7.36
N GLY A 121 15.46 22.00 8.31
CA GLY A 121 14.25 22.77 8.06
C GLY A 121 13.92 23.69 9.23
N ASP A 122 13.50 24.91 8.92
CA ASP A 122 13.04 25.87 9.91
C ASP A 122 11.61 25.52 10.38
N ILE A 123 11.51 25.09 11.64
CA ILE A 123 10.25 24.72 12.29
C ILE A 123 9.28 25.93 12.37
N ILE A 124 9.79 27.15 12.56
CA ILE A 124 8.96 28.35 12.61
C ILE A 124 8.35 28.62 11.24
N LEU A 125 9.12 28.46 10.16
CA LEU A 125 8.61 28.60 8.79
C LEU A 125 7.55 27.53 8.46
N LEU A 126 7.74 26.30 8.93
CA LEU A 126 6.79 25.20 8.75
C LEU A 126 5.44 25.50 9.42
N LEU A 127 5.48 25.97 10.68
CA LEU A 127 4.28 26.31 11.45
C LEU A 127 3.51 27.49 10.82
N LYS A 128 4.20 28.50 10.31
CA LYS A 128 3.56 29.63 9.59
C LYS A 128 2.83 29.18 8.33
N LYS A 129 3.41 28.27 7.55
CA LYS A 129 2.78 27.74 6.32
C LYS A 129 1.54 26.91 6.62
N SER A 130 1.53 26.17 7.73
CA SER A 130 0.41 25.33 8.14
C SER A 130 -0.71 26.13 8.82
N ALA A 131 -0.39 27.24 9.48
CA ALA A 131 -1.37 28.14 10.08
C ALA A 131 -2.19 28.98 9.06
N ILE A 132 -1.73 29.12 7.80
CA ILE A 132 -2.43 29.88 6.75
C ILE A 132 -3.59 29.06 6.11
N ILE A 133 -3.73 27.78 6.46
CA ILE A 133 -4.76 26.87 5.90
C ILE A 133 -5.93 26.65 6.88
N LEU A 134 -5.91 27.26 8.07
CA LEU A 134 -7.05 27.32 9.01
C LEU A 134 -7.71 28.69 8.99
#